data_AF-A0A654DLY2-F1
#
_entry.id   AF-A0A654DLY2-F1
#
_cell.length_a   1.000
_cell.length_b   1.000
_cell.length_c   1.000
_cell.angle_alpha   90.00
_cell.angle_beta   90.00
_cell.angle_gamma   90.00
#
_symmetry.space_group_name_H-M   'P 1'
#
loop_
_entity.id
_entity.type
_entity.pdbx_description
1 polymer ?
#
loop_
_entity_poly.entity_id
_entity_poly.type
_entity_poly.pdbx_seq_one_letter_code
_entity_poly.pdbx_strand_id
1 'polypeptide(L)' 'MASMKDGGGNYHSSIVDLLKLLDLDSSLTARKELASELNVHAAADGSAEQNIALHKAVMQKLSDNGGIVPDSLRN' A
#
# COMPACT_ATOMS: atom_id res chain seq x y z
N MET A 1 11.94 -9.92 -15.90
CA MET A 1 10.67 -10.46 -15.34
C MET A 1 10.73 -10.17 -13.85
N ALA A 2 9.90 -9.25 -13.35
CA ALA A 2 9.75 -9.07 -11.91
C ALA A 2 9.06 -10.33 -11.40
N SER A 3 9.85 -11.28 -10.89
CA SER A 3 9.36 -12.46 -10.21
C SER A 3 8.46 -11.97 -9.07
N MET A 4 7.16 -12.28 -9.14
CA MET A 4 6.24 -12.11 -8.03
C MET A 4 6.86 -12.86 -6.85
N LYS A 5 7.48 -12.10 -5.95
CA LYS A 5 8.32 -12.64 -4.88
C LYS A 5 7.39 -13.37 -3.93
N ASP A 6 7.58 -14.69 -3.86
CA ASP A 6 6.95 -15.64 -2.95
C ASP A 6 6.49 -14.97 -1.64
N GLY A 7 5.19 -14.73 -1.53
CA GLY A 7 4.62 -13.91 -0.49
C GLY A 7 3.12 -13.82 -0.69
N GLY A 8 2.41 -14.87 -0.27
CA GLY A 8 0.95 -14.85 -0.08
C GLY A 8 0.56 -13.88 1.03
N GLY A 9 0.92 -12.60 0.88
CA GLY A 9 0.57 -11.51 1.79
C GLY A 9 -0.85 -11.06 1.54
N ASN A 10 -1.53 -10.62 2.60
CA ASN A 10 -2.87 -10.06 2.51
C ASN A 10 -2.79 -8.61 1.99
N TYR A 11 -2.31 -8.40 0.76
CA TYR A 11 -2.21 -7.06 0.16
C TYR A 11 -3.55 -6.33 0.10
N HIS A 12 -4.68 -7.06 0.20
CA HIS A 12 -6.01 -6.48 0.27
C HIS A 12 -6.30 -5.74 1.60
N SER A 13 -5.55 -6.06 2.66
CA SER A 13 -5.74 -5.51 4.00
C SER A 13 -4.46 -4.94 4.63
N SER A 14 -3.30 -5.19 4.02
CA SER A 14 -1.97 -4.87 4.53
C SER A 14 -1.26 -3.91 3.60
N ILE A 15 -1.01 -2.68 4.07
CA ILE A 15 -0.19 -1.70 3.34
C ILE A 15 1.23 -2.23 3.07
N VAL A 16 1.80 -3.03 3.98
CA VAL A 16 3.16 -3.56 3.84
C VAL A 16 3.25 -4.51 2.65
N ASP A 17 2.27 -5.42 2.53
CA ASP A 17 2.24 -6.37 1.42
C ASP A 17 1.87 -5.69 0.10
N LEU A 18 1.00 -4.68 0.13
CA LEU A 18 0.71 -3.83 -1.03
C LEU A 18 1.98 -3.12 -1.54
N LEU A 19 2.75 -2.49 -0.66
CA LEU A 19 3.99 -1.80 -1.04
C LEU A 19 5.03 -2.77 -1.60
N LYS A 20 5.20 -3.94 -0.98
CA LYS A 20 6.08 -4.99 -1.51
C LYS A 20 5.67 -5.47 -2.91
N LEU A 21 4.37 -5.59 -3.17
CA LEU A 21 3.85 -5.98 -4.48
C LEU A 21 4.17 -4.94 -5.56
N LEU A 22 4.16 -3.66 -5.18
CA LEU A 22 4.52 -2.53 -6.05
C LEU A 22 6.04 -2.31 -6.14
N ASP A 23 6.85 -3.19 -5.53
CA ASP A 23 8.31 -3.05 -5.39
C ASP A 23 8.72 -1.72 -4.70
N LEU A 24 7.88 -1.24 -3.79
CA LEU A 24 8.10 -0.03 -2.98
C LEU A 24 8.62 -0.37 -1.58
N ASP A 25 9.30 0.61 -0.98
CA ASP A 25 9.77 0.48 0.40
C ASP A 25 8.59 0.37 1.38
N SER A 26 8.57 -0.70 2.18
CA SER A 26 7.48 -1.01 3.12
C SER A 26 7.83 -0.66 4.57
N SER A 27 8.94 0.06 4.80
CA SER A 27 9.38 0.46 6.13
C SER A 27 8.38 1.41 6.80
N LEU A 28 8.53 1.58 8.11
CA LEU A 28 7.69 2.52 8.84
C LEU A 28 7.92 3.97 8.35
N THR A 29 9.16 4.32 8.00
CA THR A 29 9.50 5.65 7.50
C THR A 29 8.80 5.95 6.18
N ALA A 30 8.91 5.04 5.19
CA ALA A 30 8.24 5.21 3.90
C ALA A 30 6.71 5.31 4.05
N ARG A 31 6.11 4.52 4.96
CA ARG A 31 4.67 4.62 5.24
C ARG A 31 4.27 5.97 5.84
N LYS A 32 5.09 6.54 6.72
CA LYS A 32 4.84 7.88 7.29
C LYS A 32 4.92 8.97 6.22
N GLU A 33 5.92 8.89 5.35
CA GLU A 33 6.09 9.83 4.24
C GLU A 33 4.90 9.75 3.28
N LEU A 34 4.53 8.54 2.85
CA LEU A 34 3.34 8.31 2.02
C LEU A 34 2.05 8.79 2.69
N ALA A 35 1.89 8.58 3.99
CA ALA A 35 0.74 9.09 4.73
C ALA A 35 0.71 10.61 4.73
N SER A 36 1.85 11.28 4.87
CA SER A 36 1.95 12.74 4.77
C SER A 36 1.60 13.23 3.36
N GLU A 37 2.15 12.61 2.32
CA GLU A 37 1.88 12.96 0.91
C GLU A 37 0.41 12.77 0.53
N LEU A 38 -0.21 11.69 1.02
CA LEU A 38 -1.61 11.38 0.78
C LEU A 38 -2.57 12.04 1.78
N ASN A 39 -2.05 12.89 2.70
CA ASN A 39 -2.82 13.59 3.72
C ASN A 39 -3.65 12.64 4.61
N VAL A 40 -3.08 11.49 4.96
CA VAL A 40 -3.68 10.47 5.83
C VAL A 40 -3.29 10.70 7.29
N HIS A 41 -4.24 11.22 8.07
CA HIS A 41 -4.05 11.55 9.50
C HIS A 41 -4.98 10.73 10.42
N ALA A 42 -5.27 9.48 10.06
CA ALA A 42 -6.29 8.69 10.74
C ALA A 42 -5.91 8.27 12.19
N ALA A 43 -4.63 8.07 12.49
CA ALA A 43 -4.15 7.65 13.81
C ALA A 43 -2.63 7.88 13.95
N ALA A 44 -2.08 7.45 15.08
CA ALA A 44 -0.64 7.46 15.33
C ALA A 44 0.15 6.64 14.30
N ASP A 45 1.40 7.05 14.06
CA ASP A 45 2.24 6.43 13.05
C ASP A 45 2.51 4.94 13.33
N GLY A 46 2.24 4.09 12.34
CA GLY A 46 2.44 2.65 12.42
C GLY A 46 1.28 1.90 13.10
N SER A 47 0.29 2.61 13.65
CA SER A 47 -0.92 1.99 14.20
C SER A 47 -1.71 1.24 13.13
N ALA A 48 -2.48 0.22 13.55
CA ALA A 48 -3.34 -0.54 12.66
C ALA A 48 -4.33 0.37 11.91
N GLU A 49 -4.92 1.34 12.61
CA GLU A 49 -5.85 2.32 12.03
C GLU A 49 -5.20 3.17 10.93
N GLN A 50 -3.98 3.67 11.16
CA GLN A 50 -3.24 4.43 10.15
C GLN A 50 -2.90 3.55 8.94
N ASN A 51 -2.44 2.31 9.17
CA ASN A 51 -2.11 1.38 8.10
C ASN A 51 -3.32 1.08 7.20
N ILE A 52 -4.52 0.91 7.79
CA ILE A 52 -5.76 0.68 7.03
C ILE A 52 -6.14 1.93 6.23
N ALA A 53 -6.06 3.12 6.82
CA ALA A 53 -6.38 4.37 6.12
C ALA A 53 -5.38 4.63 4.97
N LEU A 54 -4.10 4.41 5.23
CA LEU A 54 -3.03 4.55 4.24
C LEU A 54 -3.21 3.56 3.09
N HIS A 55 -3.52 2.30 3.39
CA HIS A 55 -3.83 1.28 2.37
C HIS A 55 -4.95 1.73 1.43
N LYS A 56 -6.06 2.23 1.97
CA LYS A 56 -7.19 2.74 1.17
C LYS A 56 -6.77 3.94 0.32
N ALA A 57 -6.02 4.88 0.89
CA ALA A 57 -5.56 6.07 0.17
C ALA A 57 -4.62 5.71 -1.00
N VAL A 58 -3.70 4.75 -0.79
CA VAL A 58 -2.82 4.24 -1.85
C VAL A 58 -3.63 3.55 -2.95
N MET A 59 -4.57 2.67 -2.60
CA MET A 59 -5.46 2.01 -3.58
C MET A 59 -6.29 3.01 -4.39
N GLN A 60 -6.81 4.05 -3.73
CA GLN A 60 -7.55 5.12 -4.40
C GLN A 60 -6.63 5.90 -5.35
N LYS A 61 -5.44 6.29 -4.90
CA LYS A 61 -4.46 7.02 -5.73
C LYS A 61 -4.02 6.21 -6.95
N LEU A 62 -3.80 4.91 -6.78
CA LEU A 62 -3.49 4.00 -7.89
C LEU A 62 -4.63 3.94 -8.91
N SER A 63 -5.87 3.85 -8.44
CA SER A 63 -7.06 3.87 -9.29
C SER A 63 -7.22 5.19 -10.05
N ASP A 64 -6.94 6.32 -9.39
CA ASP A 64 -7.05 7.68 -9.94
C ASP A 64 -6.00 7.97 -11.02
N ASN A 65 -4.77 7.45 -10.85
CA ASN A 65 -3.66 7.68 -11.78
C ASN A 65 -3.65 6.70 -12.97
N GLY A 66 -4.73 5.93 -13.18
CA GLY A 66 -4.79 4.89 -14.21
C GLY A 66 -3.74 3.79 -14.00
N GLY A 67 -3.26 3.63 -12.77
CA GLY A 67 -2.23 2.69 -12.40
C GLY A 67 -2.68 1.28 -12.75
N ILE A 68 -1.80 0.55 -13.43
CA ILE A 68 -1.94 -0.89 -13.66
C ILE A 68 -1.94 -1.52 -12.26
N VAL A 69 -3.12 -1.72 -11.71
CA VAL A 69 -3.37 -2.71 -10.66
C VAL A 69 -3.28 -4.03 -11.44
N PRO A 70 -2.15 -4.77 -11.41
CA PRO A 70 -1.96 -5.95 -12.27
C PRO A 70 -3.18 -6.85 -12.17
N ASP A 71 -3.66 -7.37 -13.32
CA ASP A 71 -4.94 -8.06 -13.44
C ASP A 71 -5.11 -9.23 -12.44
N SER A 72 -3.99 -9.76 -11.93
CA SER A 72 -3.90 -10.68 -10.79
C SER A 72 -4.46 -10.15 -9.45
N LEU A 73 -4.83 -8.88 -9.37
CA LEU A 73 -5.45 -8.19 -8.22
C LEU A 73 -6.98 -8.06 -8.37
N ARG A 74 -7.54 -8.40 -9.54
CA ARG A 74 -8.99 -8.45 -9.80
C ARG A 74 -9.50 -9.88 -9.58
N ASN A 75 -9.47 -10.41 -8.36
CA ASN A 75 -10.09 -11.69 -8.07
C ASN A 75 -10.96 -11.66 -6.82
#